data_AF-A0AAE1G7W3-F1
#
_entry.id   AF-A0AAE1G7W3-F1
#
_cell.length_a   1.000
_cell.length_b   1.000
_cell.length_c   1.000
_cell.angle_alpha   90.00
_cell.angle_beta   90.00
_cell.angle_gamma   90.00
#
_symmetry.space_group_name_H-M   'P 1'
#
loop_
_entity.id
_entity.type
_entity.pdbx_description
1 polymer ?
#
loop_
_entity_poly.entity_id
_entity_poly.type
_entity_poly.pdbx_seq_one_letter_code
_entity_poly.pdbx_strand_id
1 'polypeptide(L)'
;MYVDDLAVWFAASRMSVTKRRMKLDLNSLAHWTGSYGFRFSPSKTVAMHFCHIRGIHPDPDLFMYGHRIRCVEETRFWGLLFDKRLTWVPHLRTLKVSLPVERPGPYVLGG
;
A
#
# COMPACT_ATOMS: atom_id res chain seq x y z
N MET A 1 4.25 21.99 5.09
CA MET A 1 3.06 21.29 5.62
C MET A 1 3.29 19.81 5.38
N TYR A 2 3.16 18.95 6.40
CA TYR A 2 3.65 17.57 6.34
C TYR A 2 2.47 16.59 6.31
N VAL A 3 1.82 16.48 5.15
CA VAL A 3 1.02 15.31 4.76
C VAL A 3 1.21 15.14 3.25
N ASP A 4 2.31 14.49 2.86
CA ASP A 4 2.61 14.21 1.44
C ASP A 4 1.96 12.91 0.94
N ASP A 5 1.51 12.04 1.86
CA ASP A 5 1.03 10.70 1.55
C ASP A 5 -0.49 10.58 1.70
N LEU A 6 -1.19 10.33 0.59
CA LEU A 6 -2.62 10.05 0.53
C LEU A 6 -2.87 8.60 0.13
N ALA A 7 -3.77 7.92 0.84
CA ALA A 7 -4.28 6.61 0.47
C ALA A 7 -5.80 6.64 0.31
N VAL A 8 -6.30 5.97 -0.73
CA VAL A 8 -7.74 5.76 -0.98
C VAL A 8 -7.96 4.27 -1.13
N TRP A 9 -8.90 3.72 -0.36
CA TRP A 9 -9.26 2.30 -0.43
C TRP A 9 -10.75 2.13 -0.74
N PHE A 10 -11.05 1.03 -1.42
CA PHE A 10 -12.42 0.63 -1.70
C PHE A 10 -12.51 -0.90 -1.67
N ALA A 11 -13.57 -1.42 -1.06
CA ALA A 11 -13.82 -2.85 -0.95
C ALA A 11 -15.17 -3.20 -1.58
N ALA A 12 -15.17 -4.19 -2.47
CA ALA A 12 -16.39 -4.77 -3.03
C ALA A 12 -16.15 -6.22 -3.42
N SER A 13 -17.23 -7.00 -3.52
CA SER A 13 -17.18 -8.42 -3.92
C SER A 13 -16.88 -8.65 -5.40
N ARG A 14 -17.07 -7.61 -6.25
CA ARG A 14 -16.88 -7.68 -7.70
C ARG A 14 -15.81 -6.70 -8.15
N MET A 15 -14.80 -7.21 -8.85
CA MET A 15 -13.70 -6.40 -9.40
C MET A 15 -14.21 -5.28 -10.34
N SER A 16 -15.25 -5.55 -11.12
CA SER A 16 -15.84 -4.54 -12.02
C SER A 16 -16.38 -3.31 -11.27
N VAL A 17 -16.96 -3.51 -10.09
CA VAL A 17 -17.47 -2.44 -9.23
C VAL A 17 -16.30 -1.67 -8.62
N THR A 18 -15.30 -2.37 -8.08
CA THR A 18 -14.08 -1.77 -7.53
C THR A 18 -13.37 -0.91 -8.56
N LYS A 19 -13.12 -1.45 -9.76
CA LYS A 19 -12.46 -0.74 -10.86
C LYS A 19 -13.24 0.51 -11.27
N ARG A 20 -14.56 0.40 -11.45
CA ARG A 20 -15.41 1.55 -11.82
C ARG A 20 -15.35 2.63 -10.75
N ARG A 21 -15.49 2.25 -9.47
CA ARG A 21 -15.51 3.21 -8.36
C ARG A 21 -14.15 3.88 -8.20
N MET A 22 -13.06 3.12 -8.17
CA MET A 22 -11.70 3.66 -8.11
C MET A 22 -11.42 4.62 -9.27
N LYS A 23 -11.85 4.30 -10.50
CA LYS A 23 -11.67 5.22 -11.64
C LYS A 23 -12.40 6.55 -11.43
N LEU A 24 -13.63 6.52 -10.93
CA LEU A 24 -14.41 7.74 -10.66
C LEU A 24 -13.79 8.56 -9.52
N ASP A 25 -13.35 7.90 -8.47
CA ASP A 25 -12.74 8.56 -7.31
C ASP A 25 -11.37 9.16 -7.69
N LEU A 26 -10.54 8.45 -8.48
CA LEU A 26 -9.28 8.97 -9.02
C LEU A 26 -9.49 10.20 -9.92
N ASN A 27 -10.50 10.18 -10.78
CA ASN A 27 -10.82 11.32 -11.64
C ASN A 27 -11.30 12.53 -10.82
N SER A 28 -12.16 12.30 -9.83
CA SER A 28 -12.65 13.34 -8.93
C SER A 28 -11.50 13.94 -8.11
N LEU A 29 -10.61 13.10 -7.61
CA LEU A 29 -9.44 13.50 -6.84
C LEU A 29 -8.45 14.31 -7.70
N ALA A 30 -8.18 13.85 -8.93
CA ALA A 30 -7.33 14.57 -9.88
C ALA A 30 -7.89 15.96 -10.23
N HIS A 31 -9.21 16.06 -10.44
CA HIS A 31 -9.88 17.33 -10.68
C HIS A 31 -9.81 18.24 -9.45
N TRP A 32 -10.13 17.70 -8.27
CA TRP A 32 -10.07 18.42 -7.01
C TRP A 32 -8.66 18.98 -6.79
N THR A 33 -7.61 18.15 -6.80
CA THR A 33 -6.25 18.67 -6.60
C THR A 33 -5.83 19.70 -7.63
N GLY A 34 -6.23 19.51 -8.91
CA GLY A 34 -5.98 20.48 -9.96
C GLY A 34 -6.58 21.86 -9.67
N SER A 35 -7.79 21.90 -9.09
CA SER A 35 -8.44 23.16 -8.70
C SER A 35 -7.76 23.88 -7.53
N TYR A 36 -7.03 23.14 -6.67
CA TYR A 36 -6.24 23.70 -5.57
C TYR A 36 -4.75 23.92 -5.94
N GLY A 37 -4.37 23.71 -7.20
CA GLY A 37 -2.99 23.89 -7.66
C GLY A 37 -2.03 22.74 -7.29
N PHE A 38 -2.56 21.60 -6.84
CA PHE A 38 -1.78 20.40 -6.50
C PHE A 38 -1.86 19.35 -7.60
N ARG A 39 -0.78 18.58 -7.78
CA ARG A 39 -0.73 17.47 -8.75
C ARG A 39 0.01 16.27 -8.18
N PHE A 40 -0.65 15.12 -8.17
CA PHE A 40 -0.01 13.85 -7.82
C PHE A 40 1.01 13.43 -8.88
N SER A 41 2.10 12.81 -8.43
CA SER A 41 3.13 12.25 -9.30
C SER A 41 2.74 10.83 -9.75
N PRO A 42 2.43 10.58 -11.03
CA PRO A 42 2.02 9.26 -11.50
C PRO A 42 3.06 8.16 -11.27
N SER A 43 4.34 8.53 -11.23
CA SER A 43 5.43 7.57 -11.01
C SER A 43 5.53 7.12 -9.54
N LYS A 44 5.11 7.98 -8.60
CA LYS A 44 5.06 7.69 -7.16
C LYS A 44 3.73 7.06 -6.73
N THR A 45 2.65 7.30 -7.47
CA THR A 45 1.35 6.67 -7.21
C THR A 45 1.40 5.18 -7.58
N VAL A 46 1.07 4.34 -6.61
CA VAL A 46 0.97 2.88 -6.78
C VAL A 46 -0.40 2.40 -6.32
N ALA A 47 -0.85 1.27 -6.85
CA ALA A 47 -2.05 0.58 -6.43
C ALA A 47 -1.69 -0.76 -5.79
N MET A 48 -2.44 -1.18 -4.79
CA MET A 48 -2.34 -2.51 -4.19
C MET A 48 -3.72 -3.14 -4.19
N HIS A 49 -3.81 -4.36 -4.72
CA HIS A 49 -5.07 -5.09 -4.81
C HIS A 49 -5.07 -6.26 -3.82
N PHE A 50 -5.81 -6.09 -2.73
CA PHE A 50 -6.03 -7.13 -1.73
C PHE A 50 -7.10 -8.11 -2.21
N CYS A 51 -6.78 -9.39 -2.29
CA CYS A 51 -7.73 -10.42 -2.69
C CYS A 51 -7.40 -11.77 -2.02
N HIS A 52 -8.43 -12.44 -1.50
CA HIS A 52 -8.31 -13.78 -0.90
C HIS A 52 -8.75 -14.90 -1.87
N ILE A 53 -9.19 -14.55 -3.08
CA ILE A 53 -9.62 -15.52 -4.10
C ILE A 53 -8.39 -16.33 -4.55
N ARG A 54 -8.54 -17.66 -4.56
CA ARG A 54 -7.54 -18.59 -5.07
C ARG A 54 -7.71 -18.73 -6.59
N GLY A 55 -6.65 -18.57 -7.37
CA GLY A 55 -6.66 -18.68 -8.84
C GLY A 55 -6.12 -17.44 -9.57
N ILE A 56 -6.17 -17.45 -10.90
CA ILE A 56 -5.74 -16.32 -11.73
C ILE A 56 -6.80 -15.22 -11.62
N HIS A 57 -6.45 -14.15 -10.91
CA HIS A 57 -7.26 -12.94 -10.82
C HIS A 57 -6.44 -11.77 -11.36
N PRO A 58 -6.83 -11.14 -12.48
CA PRO A 58 -6.09 -10.02 -13.02
C PRO A 58 -6.16 -8.82 -12.07
N ASP A 59 -5.07 -8.06 -12.01
CA ASP A 59 -5.05 -6.81 -11.26
C ASP A 59 -5.94 -5.75 -11.95
N PRO A 60 -6.48 -4.79 -11.19
CA PRO A 60 -7.29 -3.72 -11.77
C PRO A 60 -6.44 -2.79 -12.65
N ASP A 61 -6.85 -2.58 -13.90
CA ASP A 61 -6.27 -1.52 -14.72
C ASP A 61 -6.80 -0.15 -14.29
N LEU A 62 -5.94 0.58 -13.59
CA LEU A 62 -6.20 1.94 -13.13
C LEU A 62 -5.30 2.93 -13.88
N PHE A 63 -5.83 4.11 -14.16
CA PHE A 63 -5.13 5.18 -14.85
C PHE A 63 -5.32 6.49 -14.12
N MET A 64 -4.27 7.31 -14.07
CA MET A 64 -4.31 8.67 -13.54
C MET A 64 -3.58 9.60 -14.51
N TYR A 65 -4.23 10.69 -14.92
CA TYR A 65 -3.69 11.62 -15.93
C TYR A 65 -3.23 10.91 -17.22
N GLY A 66 -3.94 9.87 -17.66
CA GLY A 66 -3.56 9.06 -18.83
C GLY A 66 -2.42 8.05 -18.60
N HIS A 67 -1.80 8.04 -17.42
CA HIS A 67 -0.71 7.10 -17.08
C HIS A 67 -1.27 5.91 -16.31
N ARG A 68 -0.85 4.69 -16.67
CA ARG A 68 -1.24 3.47 -15.95
C ARG A 68 -0.60 3.46 -14.56
N ILE A 69 -1.42 3.28 -13.52
CA ILE A 69 -0.93 3.11 -12.15
C ILE A 69 -0.35 1.70 -12.03
N ARG A 70 0.86 1.58 -11.49
CA ARG A 70 1.49 0.29 -11.27
C ARG A 70 0.83 -0.42 -10.09
N CYS A 71 0.42 -1.67 -10.30
CA CYS A 71 -0.01 -2.53 -9.21
C CYS A 71 1.22 -3.18 -8.56
N VAL A 72 1.34 -3.09 -7.24
CA VAL A 72 2.47 -3.63 -6.47
C VAL A 72 1.99 -4.67 -5.46
N GLU A 73 2.87 -5.60 -5.11
CA GLU A 73 2.59 -6.64 -4.12
C GLU A 73 2.92 -6.20 -2.69
N GLU A 74 3.84 -5.24 -2.54
CA GLU A 74 4.24 -4.67 -1.27
C GLU A 74 4.31 -3.14 -1.36
N THR A 75 3.85 -2.43 -0.33
CA THR A 75 3.94 -0.97 -0.25
C THR A 75 4.06 -0.51 1.19
N ARG A 76 4.81 0.58 1.42
CA ARG A 76 4.94 1.20 2.73
C ARG A 76 4.04 2.43 2.79
N PHE A 77 3.20 2.51 3.83
CA PHE A 77 2.39 3.68 4.12
C PHE A 77 2.45 3.95 5.63
N TRP A 78 2.85 5.16 6.01
CA TRP A 78 2.98 5.60 7.42
C TRP A 78 3.86 4.65 8.28
N GLY A 79 4.94 4.13 7.69
CA GLY A 79 5.85 3.19 8.37
C GLY A 79 5.36 1.73 8.44
N LEU A 80 4.11 1.47 8.07
CA LEU A 80 3.56 0.12 7.95
C LEU A 80 3.88 -0.46 6.59
N LEU A 81 4.32 -1.71 6.55
CA LEU A 81 4.58 -2.46 5.31
C LEU A 81 3.40 -3.38 5.04
N PHE A 82 2.64 -3.09 3.99
CA PHE A 82 1.51 -3.88 3.55
C PHE A 82 1.96 -4.88 2.50
N ASP A 83 1.51 -6.13 2.62
CA ASP A 83 1.61 -7.15 1.59
C ASP A 83 0.23 -7.43 0.98
N LYS A 84 0.21 -7.87 -0.29
CA LYS A 84 -1.01 -8.19 -1.06
C LYS A 84 -2.00 -9.10 -0.34
N ARG A 85 -1.52 -9.94 0.57
CA ARG A 85 -2.32 -10.91 1.33
C ARG A 85 -2.69 -10.43 2.74
N LEU A 86 -2.30 -9.22 3.12
CA LEU A 86 -2.47 -8.67 4.48
C LEU A 86 -1.99 -9.64 5.57
N THR A 87 -0.93 -10.40 5.30
CA THR A 87 -0.37 -11.35 6.27
C THR A 87 0.47 -10.65 7.32
N TRP A 88 0.92 -9.41 7.05
CA TRP A 88 1.82 -8.62 7.90
C TRP A 88 3.18 -9.28 8.14
N VAL A 89 3.45 -10.42 7.49
CA VAL A 89 4.67 -11.19 7.67
C VAL A 89 5.91 -10.37 7.28
N PRO A 90 5.95 -9.65 6.14
CA PRO A 90 7.10 -8.81 5.79
C PRO A 90 7.33 -7.68 6.81
N HIS A 91 6.25 -7.08 7.32
CA HIS A 91 6.34 -6.04 8.35
C HIS A 91 6.93 -6.57 9.65
N LEU A 92 6.41 -7.70 10.16
CA LEU A 92 6.91 -8.33 11.38
C LEU A 92 8.36 -8.77 11.27
N ARG A 93 8.81 -9.25 10.10
CA ARG A 93 10.23 -9.56 9.86
C ARG A 93 11.09 -8.31 9.97
N THR A 94 10.64 -7.20 9.39
CA THR A 94 11.35 -5.91 9.45
C THR A 94 11.49 -5.43 10.90
N LEU A 95 10.43 -5.56 11.70
CA LEU A 95 10.45 -5.20 13.12
C LEU A 95 11.41 -6.08 13.93
N LYS A 96 11.41 -7.41 13.72
CA LYS A 96 12.33 -8.33 14.40
C LYS A 96 13.80 -8.04 14.12
N VAL A 97 14.14 -7.56 12.92
CA VAL A 97 15.51 -7.17 12.56
C VAL A 97 15.89 -5.83 13.23
N SER A 98 14.94 -4.92 13.40
CA SER A 98 15.18 -3.60 14.02
C SER A 98 15.23 -3.61 15.54
N LEU A 99 14.69 -4.65 16.19
CA LEU A 99 14.76 -4.78 17.64
C LEU A 99 16.13 -5.40 18.01
N PRO A 100 16.95 -4.73 18.84
CA PRO A 100 18.10 -5.38 19.44
C PRO A 100 17.57 -6.54 20.28
N VAL A 101 17.87 -7.76 19.85
CA VAL A 101 17.70 -8.91 20.74
C VAL A 101 18.73 -8.70 21.84
N GLU A 102 18.30 -8.25 23.02
CA GLU A 102 19.10 -8.38 24.23
C GLU A 102 19.46 -9.86 24.36
N ARG A 103 20.68 -10.21 23.95
CA ARG A 103 21.22 -11.53 24.23
C ARG A 103 21.29 -11.60 25.76
N PRO A 104 20.69 -12.61 26.41
CA PRO A 104 20.90 -12.78 27.84
C PRO A 104 22.41 -12.89 28.05
N GLY A 105 22.96 -11.94 28.82
CA GLY A 105 24.38 -11.90 29.12
C GLY A 105 24.84 -13.22 29.76
N PRO A 106 26.10 -13.63 29.56
CA PRO A 106 26.60 -14.83 30.22
C PRO A 106 26.57 -14.59 31.72
N TYR A 107 25.59 -15.17 32.41
CA TYR A 107 25.62 -15.25 33.86
C TYR A 107 26.85 -16.08 34.24
N VAL A 108 27.85 -15.38 34.79
CA VAL A 108 29.02 -15.97 35.42
C VAL A 108 28.53 -16.69 36.66
N LEU A 109 28.44 -18.03 36.60
CA LEU A 109 28.31 -18.84 37.81
C LEU A 109 29.68 -18.87 38.49
N GLY A 110 29.79 -18.11 39.57
CA GLY A 110 30.89 -18.21 40.51
C GLY A 110 30.92 -19.60 41.15
N GLY A 111 32.11 -20.17 41.20
CA GLY A 111 32.51 -21.34 41.96
C GLY A 111 33.95 -21.15 42.41
#